data_AF-A0A7C1V8Y9-F1
#
_entry.id   AF-A0A7C1V8Y9-F1
#
_cell.length_a   1.000
_cell.length_b   1.000
_cell.length_c   1.000
_cell.angle_alpha   90.00
_cell.angle_beta   90.00
_cell.angle_gamma   90.00
#
_symmetry.space_group_name_H-M   'P 1'
#
loop_
_entity.id
_entity.type
_entity.pdbx_description
1 polymer ?
#
loop_
_entity_poly.entity_id
_entity_poly.type
_entity_poly.pdbx_seq_one_letter_code
_entity_poly.pdbx_strand_id
1 'polypeptide(L)'
;MNDNNDLTQYIDNTVKPVDDFYQYVNGKWIETTEIPDEYPRWGTFLILRDKSLQDVKSLFEHTSEEDNDFKKIKDFYSQGMDIEKRNQQDIEPIQYLLDRINEIKSKEDLVAYLNFSIENGESSVYSFASNIDRKNTTIEVPHLFSSGLSLPTPSIPN
;
A
#
# COMPACT_ATOMS: atom_id res chain seq x y z
N MET A 1 5.83 -4.22 -24.40
CA MET A 1 5.73 -2.74 -24.35
C MET A 1 6.72 -2.20 -25.35
N ASN A 2 6.30 -1.36 -26.29
CA ASN A 2 7.22 -0.76 -27.26
C ASN A 2 8.22 0.14 -26.52
N ASP A 3 9.50 -0.24 -26.55
CA ASP A 3 10.64 0.52 -26.02
C ASP A 3 10.96 1.78 -26.84
N ASN A 4 9.93 2.47 -27.35
CA ASN A 4 10.09 3.77 -27.99
C ASN A 4 9.86 4.86 -26.95
N ASN A 5 10.90 5.13 -26.15
CA ASN A 5 11.04 6.28 -25.24
C ASN A 5 11.10 7.62 -26.00
N ASP A 6 10.36 7.76 -27.09
CA ASP A 6 10.21 9.04 -27.76
C ASP A 6 9.19 9.88 -26.99
N LEU A 7 9.68 10.72 -26.08
CA LEU A 7 8.87 11.66 -25.32
C LEU A 7 8.13 12.66 -26.22
N THR A 8 8.54 12.80 -27.48
CA THR A 8 7.92 13.74 -28.43
C THR A 8 6.66 13.19 -29.07
N GLN A 9 6.42 11.87 -29.00
CA GLN A 9 5.24 11.24 -29.61
C GLN A 9 3.91 11.78 -29.04
N TYR A 10 3.93 12.24 -27.78
CA TYR A 10 2.75 12.76 -27.08
C TYR A 10 2.59 14.28 -27.17
N ILE A 11 3.52 14.98 -27.82
CA ILE A 11 3.44 16.43 -28.00
C ILE A 11 2.21 16.80 -28.82
N ASP A 12 1.38 17.66 -28.24
CA ASP A 12 0.25 18.31 -28.87
C ASP A 12 0.67 19.70 -29.40
N ASN A 13 0.98 19.75 -30.70
CA ASN A 13 1.40 20.99 -31.37
C ASN A 13 0.25 21.99 -31.59
N THR A 14 -0.99 21.66 -31.21
CA THR A 14 -2.13 22.59 -31.31
C THR A 14 -2.16 23.59 -30.14
N VAL A 15 -1.46 23.27 -29.04
CA VAL A 15 -1.33 24.12 -27.84
C VAL A 15 0.05 24.77 -27.82
N LYS A 16 0.15 26.05 -27.45
CA LYS A 16 1.46 26.68 -27.29
C LYS A 16 2.04 26.31 -25.92
N PRO A 17 3.35 26.00 -25.82
CA PRO A 17 3.99 25.62 -24.56
C PRO A 17 3.86 26.66 -23.44
N VAL A 18 3.76 27.94 -23.80
CA VAL A 18 3.66 29.06 -22.85
C VAL A 18 2.25 29.23 -22.28
N ASP A 19 1.24 28.70 -22.97
CA ASP A 19 -0.18 28.82 -22.56
C ASP A 19 -0.55 27.67 -21.62
N ASP A 20 -0.18 26.44 -21.97
CA ASP A 20 -0.30 25.25 -21.12
C ASP A 20 0.78 24.23 -21.47
N PHE A 21 1.85 24.20 -20.68
CA PHE A 21 2.96 23.28 -20.91
C PHE A 21 2.57 21.82 -20.65
N TYR A 22 1.63 21.57 -19.74
CA TYR A 22 1.21 20.21 -19.40
C TYR A 22 0.43 19.60 -20.56
N GLN A 23 -0.53 20.34 -21.13
CA GLN A 23 -1.27 19.92 -22.32
C GLN A 23 -0.36 19.85 -23.56
N TYR A 24 0.57 20.80 -23.75
CA TYR A 24 1.52 20.74 -24.87
C TYR A 24 2.35 19.45 -24.88
N VAL A 25 2.86 19.00 -23.72
CA VAL A 25 3.71 17.80 -23.64
C VAL A 25 2.90 16.50 -23.59
N ASN A 26 1.75 16.50 -22.90
CA ASN A 26 1.01 15.27 -22.59
C ASN A 26 -0.34 15.14 -23.32
N GLY A 27 -0.74 16.14 -24.10
CA GLY A 27 -2.11 16.25 -24.63
C GLY A 27 -2.57 15.02 -25.39
N LYS A 28 -1.74 14.50 -26.29
CA LYS A 28 -2.06 13.26 -27.01
C LYS A 28 -2.11 12.03 -26.09
N TRP A 29 -1.28 11.98 -25.06
CA TRP A 29 -1.32 10.87 -24.09
C TRP A 29 -2.64 10.88 -23.33
N ILE A 30 -3.11 12.06 -22.90
CA ILE A 30 -4.38 12.24 -22.20
C ILE A 30 -5.56 11.84 -23.10
N GLU A 31 -5.51 12.17 -24.39
CA GLU A 31 -6.57 11.83 -25.34
C GLU A 31 -6.64 10.34 -25.71
N THR A 32 -5.49 9.65 -25.72
CA THR A 32 -5.38 8.29 -26.28
C THR A 32 -5.20 7.21 -25.23
N THR A 33 -4.85 7.56 -23.99
CA THR A 33 -4.57 6.58 -22.95
C THR A 33 -5.78 6.38 -22.06
N GLU A 34 -6.28 5.15 -22.03
CA GLU A 34 -7.29 4.72 -21.08
C GLU A 34 -6.63 4.37 -19.74
N ILE A 35 -7.32 4.69 -18.65
CA ILE A 35 -6.93 4.23 -17.31
C ILE A 35 -7.44 2.79 -17.20
N PRO A 36 -6.57 1.77 -17.00
CA PRO A 36 -7.03 0.40 -16.84
C PRO A 36 -7.91 0.27 -15.59
N ASP A 37 -8.93 -0.60 -15.65
CA ASP A 37 -9.96 -0.75 -14.61
C ASP A 37 -9.39 -1.09 -13.22
N GLU A 38 -8.21 -1.70 -13.16
CA GLU A 38 -7.54 -2.07 -11.92
C GLU A 38 -6.87 -0.88 -11.21
N TYR A 39 -6.77 0.30 -11.86
CA TYR A 39 -6.07 1.46 -11.32
C TYR A 39 -6.97 2.70 -11.22
N PRO A 40 -6.91 3.45 -10.10
CA PRO A 40 -7.68 4.70 -9.95
C PRO A 40 -7.07 5.87 -10.74
N ARG A 41 -5.84 5.72 -11.24
CA ARG A 41 -5.11 6.70 -12.04
C ARG A 41 -4.08 5.97 -12.88
N TRP A 42 -3.65 6.57 -13.98
CA TRP A 42 -2.61 5.99 -14.82
C TRP A 42 -1.59 7.05 -15.21
N GLY A 43 -0.35 6.64 -15.46
CA GLY A 43 0.75 7.54 -15.77
C GLY A 43 2.11 6.91 -15.52
N THR A 44 3.18 7.61 -15.89
CA THR A 44 4.55 7.07 -15.94
C THR A 44 4.99 6.35 -14.66
N PHE A 45 4.67 6.88 -13.48
CA PHE A 45 5.04 6.24 -12.21
C PHE A 45 4.33 4.90 -11.98
N LEU A 46 3.05 4.79 -12.35
CA LEU A 46 2.32 3.53 -12.21
C LEU A 46 2.70 2.52 -13.29
N ILE A 47 2.99 2.99 -14.50
CA ILE A 47 3.55 2.15 -15.58
C ILE A 47 4.88 1.55 -15.13
N LEU A 48 5.77 2.37 -14.56
CA LEU A 48 7.07 1.89 -14.06
C LEU A 48 6.89 0.94 -12.86
N ARG A 49 5.97 1.25 -11.94
CA ARG A 49 5.65 0.38 -10.82
C ARG A 49 5.14 -0.98 -11.30
N ASP A 50 4.22 -0.98 -12.27
CA ASP A 50 3.66 -2.21 -12.81
C ASP A 50 4.74 -3.05 -13.49
N LYS A 51 5.57 -2.45 -14.35
CA LYS A 51 6.73 -3.12 -14.94
C LYS A 51 7.65 -3.70 -13.86
N SER A 52 7.99 -2.93 -12.82
CA SER A 52 8.83 -3.40 -11.72
C SER A 52 8.20 -4.58 -10.97
N LEU A 53 6.88 -4.59 -10.80
CA LEU A 53 6.17 -5.72 -10.19
C LEU A 53 6.24 -6.97 -11.07
N GLN A 54 6.10 -6.83 -12.39
CA GLN A 54 6.26 -7.95 -13.33
C GLN A 54 7.69 -8.49 -13.32
N ASP A 55 8.70 -7.61 -13.30
CA ASP A 55 10.11 -8.00 -13.23
C ASP A 55 10.41 -8.77 -11.93
N VAL A 56 9.90 -8.29 -10.78
CA VAL A 56 10.01 -8.98 -9.49
C VAL A 56 9.28 -10.33 -9.51
N LYS A 57 8.09 -10.41 -10.10
CA LYS A 57 7.36 -11.68 -10.26
C LYS A 57 8.15 -12.67 -11.12
N SER A 58 8.75 -12.21 -12.22
CA SER A 58 9.61 -13.03 -13.05
C SER A 58 10.84 -13.55 -12.28
N LEU A 59 11.43 -12.73 -11.40
CA LEU A 59 12.51 -13.18 -10.53
C LEU A 59 12.09 -14.37 -9.65
N PHE A 60 10.88 -14.35 -9.09
CA PHE A 60 10.35 -15.49 -8.33
C PHE A 60 10.26 -16.77 -9.15
N GLU A 61 9.91 -16.69 -10.43
CA GLU A 61 9.82 -17.86 -11.30
C GLU A 61 11.19 -18.47 -11.64
N HIS A 62 12.25 -17.67 -11.67
CA HIS A 62 13.56 -18.08 -12.21
C HIS A 62 14.68 -18.25 -11.16
N THR A 63 14.48 -17.83 -9.91
CA THR A 63 15.49 -17.96 -8.86
C THR A 63 15.35 -19.27 -8.06
N SER A 64 16.49 -19.95 -7.83
CA SER A 64 16.54 -21.20 -7.04
C SER A 64 16.21 -20.98 -5.56
N GLU A 65 15.66 -22.00 -4.90
CA GLU A 65 15.32 -21.97 -3.47
C GLU A 65 16.52 -22.33 -2.56
N GLU A 66 17.75 -22.21 -3.06
CA GLU A 66 18.95 -22.53 -2.26
C GLU A 66 19.21 -21.49 -1.15
N ASP A 67 18.68 -20.27 -1.31
CA ASP A 67 18.66 -19.24 -0.27
C ASP A 67 17.39 -19.36 0.60
N ASN A 68 17.59 -19.56 1.90
CA ASN A 68 16.52 -19.71 2.89
C ASN A 68 15.65 -18.46 3.03
N ASP A 69 16.20 -17.26 2.87
CA ASP A 69 15.39 -16.04 2.95
C ASP A 69 14.53 -15.87 1.71
N PHE A 70 15.07 -16.21 0.54
CA PHE A 70 14.29 -16.24 -0.69
C PHE A 70 13.16 -17.28 -0.64
N LYS A 71 13.41 -18.44 -0.03
CA LYS A 71 12.39 -19.46 0.22
C LYS A 71 11.23 -18.91 1.08
N LYS A 72 11.53 -18.22 2.18
CA LYS A 72 10.48 -17.59 3.03
C LYS A 72 9.63 -16.59 2.24
N ILE A 73 10.26 -15.77 1.40
CA ILE A 73 9.53 -14.79 0.59
C ILE A 73 8.61 -15.50 -0.42
N LYS A 74 9.09 -16.56 -1.07
CA LYS A 74 8.28 -17.40 -1.96
C LYS A 74 7.10 -18.06 -1.26
N ASP A 75 7.34 -18.64 -0.08
CA ASP A 75 6.30 -19.30 0.70
C ASP A 75 5.24 -18.28 1.18
N PHE A 76 5.67 -17.08 1.57
CA PHE A 76 4.75 -15.99 1.95
C PHE A 76 3.93 -15.50 0.75
N TYR A 77 4.56 -15.26 -0.40
CA TYR A 77 3.86 -14.86 -1.62
C TYR A 77 2.83 -15.91 -2.06
N SER A 78 3.21 -17.19 -2.04
CA SER A 78 2.34 -18.30 -2.46
C SER A 78 1.10 -18.42 -1.57
N GLN A 79 1.22 -18.16 -0.26
CA GLN A 79 0.06 -18.12 0.65
C GLN A 79 -0.94 -17.03 0.29
N GLY A 80 -0.48 -15.85 -0.15
CA GLY A 80 -1.37 -14.77 -0.58
C GLY A 80 -2.06 -15.04 -1.93
N MET A 81 -1.44 -15.85 -2.79
CA MET A 81 -1.96 -16.19 -4.11
C MET A 81 -2.89 -17.41 -4.12
N ASP A 82 -2.92 -18.21 -3.05
CA ASP A 82 -3.78 -19.38 -2.91
C ASP A 82 -5.23 -18.99 -2.56
N ILE A 83 -5.98 -18.57 -3.58
CA ILE A 83 -7.37 -18.12 -3.46
C ILE A 83 -8.27 -19.27 -3.01
N GLU A 84 -8.02 -20.50 -3.45
CA GLU A 84 -8.84 -21.67 -3.09
C GLU A 84 -8.77 -21.94 -1.60
N LYS A 85 -7.55 -22.01 -1.04
CA LYS A 85 -7.35 -22.20 0.38
C LYS A 85 -7.91 -21.04 1.20
N ARG A 86 -7.70 -19.79 0.76
CA ARG A 86 -8.25 -18.61 1.44
C ARG A 86 -9.78 -18.67 1.51
N ASN A 87 -10.44 -19.05 0.42
CA ASN A 87 -11.89 -19.18 0.37
C ASN A 87 -12.40 -20.35 1.21
N GLN A 88 -11.65 -21.45 1.30
CA GLN A 88 -11.98 -22.59 2.17
C GLN A 88 -11.85 -22.26 3.66
N GLN A 89 -10.87 -21.44 4.03
CA GLN A 89 -10.63 -21.03 5.41
C GLN A 89 -11.68 -20.03 5.92
N ASP A 90 -12.30 -19.24 5.03
CA ASP A 90 -13.30 -18.23 5.39
C ASP A 90 -12.81 -17.33 6.56
N ILE A 91 -13.65 -17.09 7.56
CA ILE A 91 -13.31 -16.28 8.75
C ILE A 91 -12.56 -17.04 9.85
N GLU A 92 -12.35 -18.35 9.72
CA GLU A 92 -11.70 -19.17 10.77
C GLU A 92 -10.38 -18.56 11.27
N PRO A 93 -9.48 -18.04 10.41
CA PRO A 93 -8.20 -17.47 10.87
C PRO A 93 -8.34 -16.23 11.75
N ILE A 94 -9.48 -15.53 11.69
CA ILE A 94 -9.74 -14.30 12.46
C ILE A 94 -10.75 -14.51 13.59
N GLN A 95 -11.32 -15.70 13.76
CA GLN A 95 -12.37 -15.96 14.75
C GLN A 95 -11.92 -15.62 16.18
N TYR A 96 -10.66 -15.92 16.51
CA TYR A 96 -10.10 -15.60 17.83
C TYR A 96 -10.07 -14.10 18.13
N LEU A 97 -9.95 -13.24 17.12
CA LEU A 97 -10.02 -11.78 17.27
C LEU A 97 -11.48 -11.35 17.51
N LEU A 98 -12.42 -11.91 16.77
CA LEU A 98 -13.85 -11.64 16.94
C LEU A 98 -14.35 -12.05 18.32
N ASP A 99 -13.91 -13.20 18.82
CA ASP A 99 -14.24 -13.70 20.16
C ASP A 99 -13.74 -12.74 21.24
N ARG A 100 -12.48 -12.27 21.13
CA ARG A 100 -11.92 -11.27 22.05
C ARG A 100 -12.70 -9.96 22.04
N ILE A 101 -13.14 -9.51 20.87
CA ILE A 101 -13.97 -8.29 20.75
C ILE A 101 -15.32 -8.50 21.46
N ASN A 102 -15.95 -9.67 21.29
CA ASN A 102 -17.24 -10.00 21.91
C ASN A 102 -17.17 -10.12 23.45
N GLU A 103 -15.99 -10.35 24.00
CA GLU A 103 -15.76 -10.41 25.45
C GLU A 103 -15.70 -9.03 26.11
N ILE A 104 -15.57 -7.94 25.35
CA ILE A 104 -15.47 -6.58 25.89
C ILE A 104 -16.82 -6.13 26.46
N LYS A 105 -16.91 -6.06 27.79
CA LYS A 105 -18.15 -5.67 28.51
C LYS A 105 -17.96 -4.46 29.42
N SER A 106 -16.73 -4.01 29.58
CA SER A 106 -16.35 -2.92 30.46
C SER A 106 -15.24 -2.06 29.85
N LYS A 107 -14.93 -0.93 30.50
CA LYS A 107 -13.81 -0.08 30.09
C LYS A 107 -12.48 -0.77 30.33
N GLU A 108 -12.40 -1.57 31.39
CA GLU A 108 -11.22 -2.35 31.74
C GLU A 108 -10.94 -3.42 30.67
N ASP A 109 -11.98 -4.11 30.20
CA ASP A 109 -11.86 -5.07 29.09
C ASP A 109 -11.42 -4.36 27.79
N LEU A 110 -11.96 -3.16 27.53
CA LEU A 110 -11.57 -2.37 26.38
C LEU A 110 -10.09 -1.98 26.44
N VAL A 111 -9.59 -1.53 27.59
CA VAL A 111 -8.16 -1.21 27.77
C VAL A 111 -7.30 -2.46 27.59
N ALA A 112 -7.72 -3.61 28.11
CA ALA A 112 -7.01 -4.87 27.91
C ALA A 112 -6.95 -5.27 26.42
N TYR A 113 -8.06 -5.12 25.69
CA TYR A 113 -8.11 -5.38 24.25
C TYR A 113 -7.20 -4.42 23.46
N LEU A 114 -7.20 -3.12 23.80
CA LEU A 114 -6.34 -2.14 23.13
C LEU A 114 -4.85 -2.45 23.31
N ASN A 115 -4.43 -2.90 24.49
CA ASN A 115 -3.05 -3.34 24.71
C ASN A 115 -2.72 -4.58 23.87
N PHE A 116 -3.59 -5.58 23.87
CA PHE A 116 -3.46 -6.77 23.03
C PHE A 116 -3.35 -6.42 21.54
N SER A 117 -4.22 -5.54 21.04
CA SER A 117 -4.22 -5.03 19.67
C SER A 117 -2.84 -4.45 19.31
N ILE A 118 -2.30 -3.56 20.13
CA ILE A 118 -1.02 -2.89 19.86
C ILE A 118 0.14 -3.88 19.86
N GLU A 119 0.17 -4.84 20.79
CA GLU A 119 1.18 -5.89 20.85
C GLU A 119 1.18 -6.80 19.60
N ASN A 120 0.02 -6.94 18.95
CA ASN A 120 -0.15 -7.73 17.73
C ASN A 120 -0.07 -6.89 16.44
N GLY A 121 0.34 -5.62 16.54
CA GLY A 121 0.53 -4.74 15.38
C GLY A 121 -0.73 -4.07 14.87
N GLU A 122 -1.86 -4.18 15.59
CA GLU A 122 -3.11 -3.49 15.28
C GLU A 122 -3.17 -2.13 15.99
N SER A 123 -3.52 -1.06 15.28
CA SER A 123 -3.59 0.31 15.81
C SER A 123 -4.96 0.95 15.59
N SER A 124 -5.89 0.67 16.50
CA SER A 124 -7.32 1.03 16.35
C SER A 124 -7.70 2.43 16.83
N VAL A 125 -7.10 2.97 17.89
CA VAL A 125 -7.47 4.29 18.48
C VAL A 125 -6.31 5.26 18.50
N TYR A 126 -5.12 4.74 18.75
CA TYR A 126 -3.85 5.46 18.68
C TYR A 126 -2.79 4.48 18.20
N SER A 127 -1.68 5.00 17.68
CA SER A 127 -0.52 4.19 17.32
C SER A 127 0.71 4.66 18.07
N PHE A 128 1.61 3.71 18.34
CA PHE A 128 2.92 3.96 18.88
C PHE A 128 3.97 3.64 17.82
N ALA A 129 4.99 4.48 17.70
CA ALA A 129 6.18 4.14 16.95
C ALA A 129 7.43 4.66 17.67
N SER A 130 8.54 3.94 17.52
CA SER A 130 9.84 4.48 17.87
C SER A 130 10.22 5.52 16.80
N ASN A 131 10.61 6.71 17.24
CA ASN A 131 11.12 7.74 16.33
C ASN A 131 12.16 8.59 17.04
N ILE A 132 12.98 9.27 16.26
CA ILE A 132 14.07 10.11 16.75
C ILE A 132 13.52 11.23 17.66
N ASP A 133 14.20 11.49 18.78
CA ASP A 133 13.88 12.66 19.60
C ASP A 133 14.27 13.94 18.85
N ARG A 134 13.30 14.82 18.63
CA ARG A 134 13.50 16.13 17.98
C ARG A 134 14.49 17.02 18.73
N LYS A 135 14.68 16.82 20.03
CA LYS A 135 15.63 17.58 20.87
C LYS A 135 17.00 16.89 20.98
N ASN A 136 17.09 15.60 20.68
CA ASN A 136 18.34 14.85 20.70
C ASN A 136 18.30 13.77 19.61
N THR A 137 18.86 14.07 18.44
CA THR A 137 18.78 13.19 17.28
C THR A 137 19.60 11.90 17.38
N THR A 138 20.28 11.68 18.52
CA THR A 138 21.07 10.47 18.79
C THR A 138 20.31 9.39 19.55
N ILE A 139 19.08 9.69 19.99
CA ILE A 139 18.22 8.73 20.69
C ILE A 139 16.87 8.61 19.99
N GLU A 140 16.25 7.44 20.16
CA GLU A 140 14.85 7.22 19.85
C GLU A 140 14.02 7.30 21.12
N VAL A 141 12.79 7.80 20.97
CA VAL A 141 11.78 7.87 22.02
C VAL A 141 10.47 7.33 21.47
N PRO A 142 9.55 6.83 22.32
CA PRO A 142 8.22 6.47 21.86
C PRO A 142 7.43 7.71 21.47
N HIS A 143 6.84 7.71 20.28
CA HIS A 143 5.88 8.73 19.83
C HIS A 143 4.48 8.13 19.82
N LEU A 144 3.51 8.91 20.30
CA LEU A 144 2.09 8.61 20.24
C LEU A 144 1.47 9.40 19.09
N PHE A 145 0.77 8.73 18.20
CA PHE A 145 0.05 9.34 17.08
C PHE A 145 -1.46 9.09 17.19
N SER A 146 -2.25 10.07 16.73
CA SER A 146 -3.69 9.87 16.54
C SER A 146 -3.94 8.85 15.43
N SER A 147 -4.81 7.88 15.68
CA SER A 147 -5.27 6.88 14.72
C SER A 147 -6.81 6.77 14.80
N GLY A 148 -7.37 5.75 14.15
CA GLY A 148 -8.75 5.32 14.37
C GLY A 148 -9.81 6.02 13.53
N LEU A 149 -9.40 6.84 12.57
CA LEU A 149 -10.31 7.32 11.54
C LEU A 149 -10.36 6.32 10.38
N SER A 150 -11.56 5.90 10.01
CA SER A 150 -11.79 5.02 8.86
C SER A 150 -11.76 5.75 7.52
N LEU A 151 -11.85 7.09 7.53
CA LEU A 151 -11.83 7.93 6.33
C LEU A 151 -10.50 8.68 6.16
N PRO A 152 -10.09 9.02 4.92
CA PRO A 152 -8.76 9.55 4.63
C PRO A 152 -8.39 10.83 5.38
N THR A 153 -9.36 11.70 5.65
CA THR A 153 -9.14 12.94 6.41
C THR A 153 -10.34 13.23 7.30
N PRO A 154 -10.15 13.90 8.45
CA PRO A 154 -11.23 14.58 9.14
C PRO A 154 -11.92 15.55 8.17
N SER A 155 -13.23 15.71 8.27
CA SER A 155 -13.97 16.73 7.52
C SER A 155 -13.38 18.12 7.81
N ILE A 156 -12.99 18.84 6.76
CA ILE A 156 -12.58 20.25 6.89
C ILE A 156 -13.84 21.04 7.27
N PRO A 157 -13.85 21.78 8.39
CA PRO A 157 -14.97 22.67 8.68
C PRO A 157 -15.05 23.74 7.58
N ASN A 158 -16.24 23.90 6.99
CA ASN A 158 -16.56 25.02 6.08
C ASN A 158 -16.45 26.37 6.79
#